data_AF-A0A8M8UNB3-F1
#
_entry.id   AF-A0A8M8UNB3-F1
#
_cell.length_a   1.000
_cell.length_b   1.000
_cell.length_c   1.000
_cell.angle_alpha   90.00
_cell.angle_beta   90.00
_cell.angle_gamma   90.00
#
_symmetry.space_group_name_H-M   'P 1'
#
loop_
_entity.id
_entity.type
_entity.pdbx_description
1 polymer ?
#
loop_
_entity_poly.entity_id
_entity_poly.type
_entity_poly.pdbx_seq_one_letter_code
_entity_poly.pdbx_strand_id
1 'polypeptide(L)'
;MAWVALILSVVVLWVASLCKILQGSSSASKSTFLKEGGSTRRRNVLLVIAHPDDESMFFAPVINYLVSEGHNVHILCMSTGFVNILRVQDKILVASVGNADGMGSIRKEELYLASAVLKIPTWQVYILDHQDLQDGFGKVWDWNLLSSIIDKEMSAHSIDLIITFDEYGISGHCNHCDVHQGVRKLVHDTSGRHFEAWELVSPFSLLICKH
;
A
#
# COMPACT_ATOMS: atom_id res chain seq x y z
N MET A 1 -59.35 3.27 -21.57
CA MET A 1 -58.32 2.60 -22.39
C MET A 1 -56.92 3.20 -22.21
N ALA A 2 -56.74 4.53 -22.27
CA ALA A 2 -55.42 5.18 -22.13
C ALA A 2 -54.74 4.96 -20.75
N TRP A 3 -55.51 5.03 -19.66
CA TRP A 3 -54.97 4.85 -18.29
C TRP A 3 -54.41 3.44 -18.03
N VAL A 4 -54.98 2.41 -18.67
CA VAL A 4 -54.50 1.03 -18.56
C VAL A 4 -53.13 0.88 -19.22
N ALA A 5 -52.91 1.54 -20.36
CA ALA A 5 -51.61 1.54 -21.05
C ALA A 5 -50.52 2.27 -20.25
N LEU A 6 -50.89 3.34 -19.55
CA LEU A 6 -49.98 4.12 -18.70
C LEU A 6 -49.55 3.35 -17.45
N ILE A 7 -50.47 2.60 -16.84
CA ILE A 7 -50.14 1.72 -15.70
C ILE A 7 -49.24 0.57 -16.16
N LEU A 8 -49.54 -0.05 -17.31
CA LEU A 8 -48.71 -1.11 -17.87
C LEU A 8 -47.28 -0.64 -18.19
N SER A 9 -47.11 0.57 -18.73
CA SER A 9 -45.77 1.09 -19.04
C SER A 9 -44.94 1.34 -17.77
N VAL A 10 -45.55 1.86 -16.71
CA VAL A 10 -44.88 2.07 -15.42
C VAL A 10 -44.48 0.74 -14.78
N VAL A 11 -45.35 -0.28 -14.83
CA VAL A 11 -45.04 -1.63 -14.32
C VAL A 11 -43.89 -2.26 -15.09
N VAL A 12 -43.87 -2.13 -16.43
CA VAL A 12 -42.77 -2.65 -17.25
C VAL A 12 -41.44 -1.95 -16.92
N LEU A 13 -41.45 -0.63 -16.75
CA LEU A 13 -40.25 0.13 -16.34
C LEU A 13 -39.77 -0.26 -14.95
N TRP A 14 -40.69 -0.48 -14.01
CA TRP A 14 -40.37 -0.90 -12.65
C TRP A 14 -39.77 -2.31 -12.61
N VAL A 15 -40.36 -3.25 -13.34
CA VAL A 15 -39.82 -4.62 -13.49
C VAL A 15 -38.47 -4.60 -14.18
N ALA A 16 -38.27 -3.79 -15.23
CA ALA A 16 -36.98 -3.65 -15.90
C ALA A 16 -35.90 -3.07 -14.97
N SER A 17 -36.26 -2.09 -14.15
CA SER A 17 -35.38 -1.50 -13.13
C SER A 17 -35.03 -2.52 -12.04
N LEU A 18 -36.01 -3.27 -11.54
CA LEU A 18 -35.80 -4.33 -10.56
C LEU A 18 -34.92 -5.45 -11.14
N CYS A 19 -35.15 -5.86 -12.39
CA CYS A 19 -34.29 -6.80 -13.09
C CYS A 19 -32.86 -6.28 -13.25
N LYS A 20 -32.64 -4.98 -13.51
CA LYS A 20 -31.30 -4.39 -13.52
C LYS A 20 -30.64 -4.36 -12.15
N ILE A 21 -31.39 -4.13 -11.07
CA ILE A 21 -30.87 -4.16 -9.70
C ILE A 21 -30.51 -5.60 -9.30
N LEU A 22 -31.36 -6.56 -9.63
CA LEU A 22 -31.13 -7.99 -9.39
C LEU A 22 -30.00 -8.55 -10.25
N GLN A 23 -29.89 -8.14 -11.52
CA GLN A 23 -28.78 -8.51 -12.41
C GLN A 23 -27.47 -7.75 -12.08
N GLY A 24 -27.57 -6.52 -11.57
CA GLY A 24 -26.44 -5.78 -11.02
C GLY A 24 -25.91 -6.39 -9.73
N SER A 25 -26.80 -7.02 -8.94
CA SER A 25 -26.44 -7.82 -7.77
C SER A 25 -25.86 -9.18 -8.15
N SER A 26 -26.30 -9.79 -9.26
CA SER A 26 -25.68 -11.01 -9.81
C SER A 26 -24.40 -10.76 -10.61
N SER A 27 -24.13 -9.50 -10.96
CA SER A 27 -22.82 -9.02 -11.37
C SER A 27 -22.02 -8.53 -10.16
N ALA A 28 -22.18 -9.20 -9.02
CA ALA A 28 -21.01 -9.53 -8.22
C ALA A 28 -20.03 -10.15 -9.22
N SER A 29 -19.05 -9.35 -9.65
CA SER A 29 -17.87 -9.83 -10.34
C SER A 29 -17.51 -11.11 -9.61
N LYS A 30 -17.67 -12.25 -10.31
CA LYS A 30 -16.89 -13.43 -9.96
C LYS A 30 -15.48 -12.92 -10.13
N SER A 31 -14.92 -12.33 -9.07
CA SER A 31 -13.50 -12.21 -8.96
C SER A 31 -13.11 -13.67 -9.01
N THR A 32 -12.63 -14.07 -10.17
CA THR A 32 -11.91 -15.29 -10.37
C THR A 32 -10.71 -15.11 -9.46
N PHE A 33 -10.90 -15.41 -8.17
CA PHE A 33 -9.86 -15.57 -7.20
C PHE A 33 -9.08 -16.74 -7.77
N LEU A 34 -8.06 -16.42 -8.55
CA LEU A 34 -7.34 -17.36 -9.40
C LEU A 34 -6.78 -18.45 -8.51
N LYS A 35 -7.53 -19.54 -8.38
CA LYS A 35 -7.01 -20.82 -7.95
C LYS A 35 -6.56 -21.55 -9.21
N GLU A 36 -5.56 -20.99 -9.89
CA GLU A 36 -4.71 -21.82 -10.73
C GLU A 36 -3.79 -22.57 -9.79
N GLY A 37 -4.12 -23.84 -9.56
CA GLY A 37 -3.31 -24.80 -8.80
C GLY A 37 -2.01 -25.16 -9.51
N GLY A 38 -1.20 -24.15 -9.87
CA GLY A 38 0.22 -24.33 -10.04
C GLY A 38 0.87 -24.26 -8.66
N SER A 39 1.87 -25.11 -8.39
CA SER A 39 2.74 -24.97 -7.23
C SER A 39 3.37 -23.58 -7.26
N THR A 40 2.76 -22.59 -6.61
CA THR A 40 3.33 -21.26 -6.47
C THR A 40 4.58 -21.44 -5.60
N ARG A 41 5.75 -21.23 -6.21
CA ARG A 41 7.01 -21.24 -5.47
C ARG A 41 6.87 -20.21 -4.36
N ARG A 42 7.20 -20.58 -3.12
CA ARG A 42 7.30 -19.63 -2.01
C ARG A 42 8.25 -18.50 -2.43
N ARG A 43 7.76 -17.27 -2.38
CA ARG A 43 8.48 -16.04 -2.75
C ARG A 43 8.76 -15.22 -1.50
N ASN A 44 9.86 -14.50 -1.48
CA ASN A 44 10.09 -13.44 -0.51
C ASN A 44 9.54 -12.12 -1.08
N VAL A 45 8.55 -11.57 -0.39
CA VAL A 45 7.85 -10.35 -0.80
C VAL A 45 8.26 -9.21 0.12
N LEU A 46 8.63 -8.07 -0.44
CA LEU A 46 8.91 -6.85 0.30
C LEU A 46 7.78 -5.85 0.06
N LEU A 47 7.03 -5.54 1.10
CA LEU A 47 6.06 -4.46 1.11
C LEU A 47 6.77 -3.17 1.56
N VAL A 48 6.83 -2.17 0.69
CA VAL A 48 7.45 -0.87 0.97
C VAL A 48 6.37 0.17 1.21
N ILE A 49 6.30 0.68 2.43
CA ILE A 49 5.31 1.67 2.90
C ILE A 49 5.98 2.95 3.41
N ALA A 50 5.24 4.05 3.45
CA ALA A 50 5.79 5.33 3.89
C ALA A 50 5.69 5.48 5.42
N HIS A 51 4.56 5.07 6.00
CA HIS A 51 4.20 5.33 7.38
C HIS A 51 3.75 4.08 8.14
N PRO A 52 3.81 4.10 9.48
CA PRO A 52 3.21 3.05 10.30
C PRO A 52 1.69 3.26 10.37
N ASP A 53 0.92 2.36 9.76
CA ASP A 53 -0.56 2.30 9.57
C ASP A 53 -0.95 1.95 8.12
N ASP A 54 -0.11 2.30 7.14
CA ASP A 54 -0.29 2.00 5.72
C ASP A 54 -0.55 0.50 5.45
N GLU A 55 0.14 -0.38 6.17
CA GLU A 55 0.03 -1.83 6.01
C GLU A 55 -1.40 -2.31 6.31
N SER A 56 -2.01 -1.74 7.34
CA SER A 56 -3.35 -2.09 7.80
C SER A 56 -4.42 -1.37 7.00
N MET A 57 -4.16 -0.11 6.63
CA MET A 57 -5.11 0.74 5.92
C MET A 57 -5.27 0.35 4.45
N PHE A 58 -4.17 0.02 3.76
CA PHE A 58 -4.17 -0.18 2.31
C PHE A 58 -3.81 -1.60 1.89
N PHE A 59 -2.91 -2.27 2.61
CA PHE A 59 -2.32 -3.54 2.15
C PHE A 59 -2.83 -4.79 2.87
N ALA A 60 -3.64 -4.67 3.91
CA ALA A 60 -4.12 -5.81 4.70
C ALA A 60 -4.75 -6.94 3.85
N PRO A 61 -5.58 -6.68 2.82
CA PRO A 61 -6.11 -7.75 1.96
C PRO A 61 -5.01 -8.53 1.23
N VAL A 62 -4.01 -7.82 0.73
CA VAL A 62 -2.88 -8.37 -0.05
C VAL A 62 -1.96 -9.16 0.85
N ILE A 63 -1.62 -8.61 2.02
CA ILE A 63 -0.79 -9.27 3.01
C ILE A 63 -1.44 -10.60 3.43
N ASN A 64 -2.74 -10.58 3.77
CA ASN A 64 -3.46 -11.78 4.16
C ASN A 64 -3.46 -12.85 3.06
N TYR A 65 -3.64 -12.43 1.80
CA TYR A 65 -3.56 -13.33 0.65
C TYR A 65 -2.16 -13.97 0.54
N LEU A 66 -1.10 -13.16 0.53
CA LEU A 66 0.28 -13.63 0.39
C LEU A 66 0.69 -14.58 1.52
N VAL A 67 0.34 -14.25 2.76
CA VAL A 67 0.60 -15.09 3.92
C VAL A 67 -0.20 -16.39 3.84
N SER A 68 -1.47 -16.36 3.38
CA SER A 68 -2.30 -17.56 3.24
C SER A 68 -1.77 -18.53 2.17
N GLU A 69 -1.13 -18.00 1.12
CA GLU A 69 -0.45 -18.78 0.08
C GLU A 69 0.97 -19.22 0.50
N GLY A 70 1.41 -18.90 1.73
CA GLY A 70 2.69 -19.33 2.29
C GLY A 70 3.90 -18.53 1.81
N HIS A 71 3.70 -17.37 1.19
CA HIS A 71 4.78 -16.44 0.85
C HIS A 71 5.40 -15.83 2.11
N ASN A 72 6.66 -15.41 1.99
CA ASN A 72 7.40 -14.81 3.08
C ASN A 72 7.35 -13.28 2.96
N VAL A 73 6.51 -12.62 3.75
CA VAL A 73 6.29 -11.18 3.64
C VAL A 73 7.19 -10.42 4.62
N HIS A 74 7.87 -9.40 4.11
CA HIS A 74 8.66 -8.43 4.87
C HIS A 74 8.06 -7.05 4.68
N ILE A 75 8.11 -6.21 5.71
CA ILE A 75 7.64 -4.82 5.67
C ILE A 75 8.85 -3.91 5.86
N LEU A 76 9.03 -2.99 4.92
CA LEU A 76 9.95 -1.86 5.02
C LEU A 76 9.12 -0.58 5.14
N CYS A 77 9.13 0.02 6.33
CA CYS A 77 8.49 1.30 6.59
C CYS A 77 9.56 2.41 6.58
N MET A 78 9.40 3.39 5.70
CA MET A 78 10.42 4.42 5.44
C MET A 78 10.53 5.49 6.53
N SER A 79 9.49 5.66 7.35
CA SER A 79 9.45 6.66 8.40
C SER A 79 8.76 6.12 9.65
N THR A 80 9.18 6.58 10.83
CA THR A 80 8.48 6.28 12.09
C THR A 80 7.17 7.07 12.27
N GLY A 81 6.80 7.93 11.30
CA GLY A 81 5.57 8.74 11.30
C GLY A 81 5.78 10.20 11.73
N PHE A 82 4.70 10.99 11.64
CA PHE A 82 4.64 12.46 11.75
C PHE A 82 5.49 13.07 12.87
N VAL A 83 6.35 14.02 12.48
CA VAL A 83 7.05 14.92 13.40
C VAL A 83 6.24 16.21 13.52
N ASN A 84 5.80 16.55 14.74
CA ASN A 84 5.10 17.81 15.00
C ASN A 84 5.98 19.02 14.64
N ILE A 85 5.63 19.74 13.57
CA ILE A 85 6.18 21.07 13.32
C ILE A 85 5.44 22.07 14.21
N LEU A 86 5.93 22.25 15.44
CA LEU A 86 5.47 23.35 16.29
C LEU A 86 6.05 24.67 15.76
N ARG A 87 5.20 25.53 15.21
CA ARG A 87 5.52 26.93 14.93
C ARG A 87 5.34 27.75 16.21
N VAL A 88 6.44 28.27 16.76
CA VAL A 88 6.40 29.29 17.83
C VAL A 88 7.17 30.52 17.36
N GLN A 89 6.45 31.64 17.24
CA GLN A 89 6.99 33.01 17.05
C GLN A 89 8.10 33.14 16.00
N ASP A 90 7.72 33.07 14.72
CA ASP A 90 8.51 33.41 13.53
C ASP A 90 9.87 32.72 13.37
N LYS A 91 10.14 31.68 14.18
CA LYS A 91 11.31 30.80 14.06
C LYS A 91 10.82 29.42 13.65
N ILE A 92 11.19 28.98 12.44
CA ILE A 92 11.05 27.57 12.07
C ILE A 92 12.10 26.82 12.89
N LEU A 93 11.66 26.28 14.03
CA LEU A 93 12.41 25.27 14.76
C LEU A 93 12.17 23.95 14.03
N VAL A 94 13.05 23.61 13.07
CA VAL A 94 13.19 22.22 12.62
C VAL A 94 13.89 21.46 13.73
N ALA A 95 13.11 21.12 14.74
CA ALA A 95 13.53 20.24 15.80
C ALA A 95 13.28 18.81 15.29
N SER A 96 14.32 18.16 14.76
CA SER A 96 14.45 16.72 15.00
C SER A 96 14.79 16.57 16.48
N VAL A 97 13.79 16.79 17.34
CA VAL A 97 13.88 16.46 18.74
C VAL A 97 13.32 15.06 18.81
N GLY A 98 14.22 14.08 18.86
CA GLY A 98 13.86 12.72 19.18
C GLY A 98 12.83 12.71 20.31
N ASN A 99 11.71 12.06 20.06
CA ASN A 99 10.80 11.61 21.10
C ASN A 99 10.09 12.69 21.96
N ALA A 100 10.03 13.96 21.53
CA ALA A 100 9.41 15.02 22.36
C ALA A 100 7.94 14.74 22.75
N ASP A 101 7.19 14.07 21.88
CA ASP A 101 5.78 13.69 22.12
C ASP A 101 5.58 12.17 22.32
N GLY A 102 6.63 11.35 22.27
CA GLY A 102 6.54 9.88 22.40
C GLY A 102 5.88 9.13 21.23
N MET A 103 5.17 9.85 20.33
CA MET A 103 4.29 9.26 19.31
C MET A 103 5.01 8.33 18.32
N GLY A 104 6.24 8.63 17.90
CA GLY A 104 6.98 7.76 16.98
C GLY A 104 7.30 6.39 17.58
N SER A 105 7.59 6.33 18.88
CA SER A 105 7.81 5.05 19.59
C SER A 105 6.52 4.24 19.72
N ILE A 106 5.39 4.91 19.95
CA ILE A 106 4.05 4.30 20.01
C ILE A 106 3.67 3.75 18.64
N ARG A 107 3.78 4.56 17.56
CA ARG A 107 3.46 4.12 16.19
C ARG A 107 4.33 2.96 15.72
N LYS A 108 5.59 2.91 16.16
CA LYS A 108 6.48 1.77 15.91
C LYS A 108 5.93 0.49 16.56
N GLU A 109 5.52 0.58 17.82
CA GLU A 109 4.91 -0.53 18.55
C GLU A 109 3.58 -0.96 17.92
N GLU A 110 2.73 0.00 17.53
CA GLU A 110 1.47 -0.25 16.82
C GLU A 110 1.70 -1.02 15.52
N LEU A 111 2.69 -0.63 14.70
CA LEU A 111 3.03 -1.36 13.48
C LEU A 111 3.54 -2.78 13.76
N TYR A 112 4.34 -3.00 14.81
CA TYR A 112 4.74 -4.36 15.18
C TYR A 112 3.56 -5.21 15.62
N LEU A 113 2.63 -4.66 16.40
CA LEU A 113 1.42 -5.35 16.85
C LEU A 113 0.48 -5.64 15.68
N ALA A 114 0.26 -4.68 14.79
CA ALA A 114 -0.54 -4.85 13.58
C ALA A 114 0.06 -5.92 12.65
N SER A 115 1.39 -5.90 12.46
CA SER A 115 2.11 -6.91 11.69
C SER A 115 1.95 -8.32 12.29
N ALA A 116 2.00 -8.44 13.63
CA ALA A 116 1.77 -9.71 14.30
C ALA A 116 0.34 -10.24 14.08
N VAL A 117 -0.68 -9.35 14.08
CA VAL A 117 -2.07 -9.70 13.73
C VAL A 117 -2.16 -10.18 12.28
N LEU A 118 -1.41 -9.55 11.37
CA LEU A 118 -1.26 -9.95 9.96
C LEU A 118 -0.35 -11.18 9.77
N LYS A 119 0.09 -11.83 10.87
CA LYS A 119 0.94 -13.02 10.90
C LYS A 119 2.33 -12.82 10.26
N ILE A 120 2.81 -11.57 10.25
CA ILE A 120 4.18 -11.22 9.88
C ILE A 120 4.98 -11.14 11.19
N PRO A 121 6.04 -11.95 11.36
CA PRO A 121 6.84 -11.88 12.57
C PRO A 121 7.67 -10.59 12.61
N THR A 122 7.92 -10.10 13.82
CA THR A 122 8.52 -8.77 14.05
C THR A 122 9.92 -8.60 13.45
N TRP A 123 10.70 -9.68 13.32
CA TRP A 123 12.02 -9.64 12.66
C TRP A 123 11.96 -9.47 11.14
N GLN A 124 10.77 -9.51 10.53
CA GLN A 124 10.53 -9.21 9.12
C GLN A 124 9.94 -7.81 8.93
N VAL A 125 9.86 -7.02 10.00
CA VAL A 125 9.34 -5.65 9.98
C VAL A 125 10.49 -4.72 10.33
N TYR A 126 10.93 -3.94 9.34
CA TYR A 126 11.97 -2.96 9.50
C TYR A 126 11.39 -1.55 9.33
N ILE A 127 11.63 -0.72 10.35
CA ILE A 127 11.09 0.63 10.44
C ILE A 127 12.28 1.57 10.52
N LEU A 128 12.39 2.43 9.52
CA LEU A 128 13.50 3.34 9.37
C LEU A 128 13.25 4.64 10.15
N ASP A 129 14.28 5.07 10.86
CA ASP A 129 14.37 6.39 11.47
C ASP A 129 15.55 7.13 10.82
N HIS A 130 15.26 7.88 9.76
CA HIS A 130 16.25 8.61 8.98
C HIS A 130 15.89 10.08 8.88
N GLN A 131 16.82 10.98 9.21
CA GLN A 131 16.58 12.43 9.25
C GLN A 131 16.09 13.01 7.91
N ASP A 132 16.43 12.38 6.80
CA ASP A 132 15.98 12.80 5.48
C ASP A 132 14.63 12.24 5.02
N LEU A 133 14.10 11.25 5.73
CA LEU A 133 12.85 10.54 5.39
C LEU A 133 11.79 10.75 6.48
N GLN A 134 11.76 11.96 7.03
CA GLN A 134 10.78 12.33 8.05
C GLN A 134 9.42 12.57 7.40
N ASP A 135 8.37 12.12 8.09
CA ASP A 135 6.99 12.27 7.64
C ASP A 135 6.54 13.75 7.62
N GLY A 136 5.69 14.09 6.66
CA GLY A 136 5.09 15.41 6.46
C GLY A 136 5.11 15.88 5.01
N PHE A 137 4.40 16.97 4.74
CA PHE A 137 4.28 17.58 3.40
C PHE A 137 5.40 18.57 3.03
N GLY A 138 6.36 18.79 3.94
CA GLY A 138 7.33 19.88 3.84
C GLY A 138 8.64 19.53 3.15
N LYS A 139 8.89 18.25 2.85
CA LYS A 139 10.15 17.77 2.29
C LYS A 139 9.89 16.63 1.30
N VAL A 140 10.46 16.75 0.11
CA VAL A 140 10.52 15.66 -0.87
C VAL A 140 11.63 14.71 -0.44
N TRP A 141 11.35 13.42 -0.40
CA TRP A 141 12.33 12.40 -0.08
C TRP A 141 13.25 12.12 -1.27
N ASP A 142 14.56 11.97 -1.02
CA ASP A 142 15.52 11.71 -2.10
C ASP A 142 15.35 10.28 -2.64
N TRP A 143 15.07 10.18 -3.94
CA TRP A 143 14.81 8.89 -4.59
C TRP A 143 16.07 8.02 -4.71
N ASN A 144 17.27 8.61 -4.72
CA ASN A 144 18.52 7.82 -4.70
C ASN A 144 18.69 7.11 -3.36
N LEU A 145 18.46 7.84 -2.26
CA LEU A 145 18.47 7.31 -0.90
C LEU A 145 17.43 6.20 -0.74
N LEU A 146 16.18 6.45 -1.16
CA LEU A 146 15.11 5.44 -1.13
C LEU A 146 15.50 4.18 -1.91
N SER A 147 15.94 4.34 -3.17
CA SER A 147 16.38 3.23 -4.01
C SER A 147 17.51 2.42 -3.36
N SER A 148 18.52 3.11 -2.80
CA SER A 148 19.65 2.46 -2.13
C SER A 148 19.24 1.68 -0.88
N ILE A 149 18.32 2.21 -0.06
CA ILE A 149 17.81 1.52 1.12
C ILE A 149 17.01 0.28 0.70
N ILE A 150 16.14 0.41 -0.30
CA ILE A 150 15.32 -0.71 -0.79
C ILE A 150 16.22 -1.81 -1.36
N ASP A 151 17.22 -1.47 -2.19
CA ASP A 151 18.16 -2.47 -2.76
C ASP A 151 18.93 -3.24 -1.68
N LYS A 152 19.33 -2.54 -0.61
CA LYS A 152 20.00 -3.16 0.54
C LYS A 152 19.10 -4.20 1.21
N GLU A 153 17.86 -3.83 1.53
CA GLU A 153 16.90 -4.75 2.15
C GLU A 153 16.54 -5.91 1.22
N MET A 154 16.38 -5.63 -0.07
CA MET A 154 16.14 -6.66 -1.07
C MET A 154 17.26 -7.69 -1.15
N SER A 155 18.51 -7.23 -1.06
CA SER A 155 19.69 -8.09 -1.10
C SER A 155 19.85 -8.90 0.19
N ALA A 156 19.58 -8.28 1.35
CA ALA A 156 19.64 -8.94 2.65
C ALA A 156 18.60 -10.07 2.78
N HIS A 157 17.42 -9.90 2.18
CA HIS A 157 16.30 -10.82 2.34
C HIS A 157 15.97 -11.66 1.10
N SER A 158 16.81 -11.58 0.04
CA SER A 158 16.61 -12.32 -1.22
C SER A 158 15.19 -12.12 -1.78
N ILE A 159 14.77 -10.87 -1.89
CA ILE A 159 13.42 -10.47 -2.30
C ILE A 159 13.20 -10.78 -3.79
N ASP A 160 12.07 -11.44 -4.08
CA ASP A 160 11.62 -11.80 -5.42
C ASP A 160 10.54 -10.84 -5.96
N LEU A 161 9.78 -10.21 -5.06
CA LEU A 161 8.64 -9.34 -5.39
C LEU A 161 8.62 -8.11 -4.47
N ILE A 162 8.51 -6.92 -5.04
CA ILE A 162 8.23 -5.68 -4.32
C ILE A 162 6.77 -5.29 -4.53
N ILE A 163 6.11 -4.83 -3.46
CA ILE A 163 4.78 -4.22 -3.53
C ILE A 163 4.86 -2.82 -2.91
N THR A 164 4.29 -1.83 -3.58
CA THR A 164 4.22 -0.45 -3.04
C THR A 164 3.04 0.34 -3.63
N PHE A 165 3.01 1.65 -3.38
CA PHE A 165 2.03 2.60 -3.92
C PHE A 165 2.17 2.82 -5.43
N ASP A 166 1.10 3.29 -6.06
CA ASP A 166 1.16 3.82 -7.42
C ASP A 166 1.67 5.27 -7.47
N GLU A 167 1.74 5.81 -8.69
CA GLU A 167 2.23 7.16 -8.96
C GLU A 167 1.41 8.26 -8.25
N TYR A 168 0.14 8.00 -7.99
CA TYR A 168 -0.74 8.93 -7.28
C TYR A 168 -0.60 8.81 -5.75
N GLY A 169 0.07 7.79 -5.22
CA GLY A 169 0.25 7.62 -3.79
C GLY A 169 -1.05 7.29 -3.05
N ILE A 170 -2.00 6.61 -3.71
CA ILE A 170 -3.36 6.27 -3.24
C ILE A 170 -4.25 7.50 -2.99
N SER A 171 -3.87 8.36 -2.05
CA SER A 171 -4.63 9.53 -1.62
C SER A 171 -3.98 10.85 -2.05
N GLY A 172 -2.91 10.81 -2.86
CA GLY A 172 -2.12 11.99 -3.20
C GLY A 172 -1.10 12.40 -2.14
N HIS A 173 -0.79 11.53 -1.17
CA HIS A 173 0.20 11.85 -0.13
C HIS A 173 1.62 11.86 -0.72
N CYS A 174 2.37 12.95 -0.53
CA CYS A 174 3.70 13.14 -1.15
C CYS A 174 4.67 12.01 -0.82
N ASN A 175 4.72 11.56 0.42
CA ASN A 175 5.64 10.47 0.82
C ASN A 175 5.29 9.15 0.13
N HIS A 176 4.01 8.87 -0.14
CA HIS A 176 3.61 7.67 -0.89
C HIS A 176 4.09 7.77 -2.35
N CYS A 177 3.92 8.96 -2.96
CA CYS A 177 4.46 9.25 -4.29
C CYS A 177 5.99 9.10 -4.32
N ASP A 178 6.71 9.59 -3.31
CA ASP A 178 8.17 9.49 -3.25
C ASP A 178 8.64 8.04 -3.10
N VAL A 179 7.97 7.24 -2.28
CA VAL A 179 8.23 5.79 -2.19
C VAL A 179 8.04 5.12 -3.55
N HIS A 180 6.96 5.43 -4.25
CA HIS A 180 6.73 4.95 -5.61
C HIS A 180 7.88 5.33 -6.56
N GLN A 181 8.34 6.58 -6.53
CA GLN A 181 9.46 7.02 -7.36
C GLN A 181 10.78 6.34 -6.98
N GLY A 182 11.03 6.09 -5.70
CA GLY A 182 12.18 5.32 -5.21
C GLY A 182 12.20 3.89 -5.76
N VAL A 183 11.06 3.19 -5.74
CA VAL A 183 10.93 1.85 -6.32
C VAL A 183 11.09 1.88 -7.84
N ARG A 184 10.48 2.84 -8.55
CA ARG A 184 10.66 2.97 -10.01
C ARG A 184 12.11 3.20 -10.40
N LYS A 185 12.80 4.05 -9.65
CA LYS A 185 14.22 4.30 -9.85
C LYS A 185 15.03 3.03 -9.64
N LEU A 186 14.75 2.26 -8.59
CA LEU A 186 15.40 0.98 -8.35
C LEU A 186 15.22 0.00 -9.50
N VAL A 187 13.99 -0.15 -10.01
CA VAL A 187 13.70 -1.01 -11.17
C VAL A 187 14.51 -0.58 -12.39
N HIS A 188 14.58 0.71 -12.66
CA HIS A 188 15.38 1.24 -13.76
C HIS A 188 16.89 1.00 -13.57
N ASP A 189 17.43 1.29 -12.39
CA ASP A 189 18.86 1.16 -12.09
C ASP A 189 19.32 -0.31 -12.05
N THR A 190 18.39 -1.25 -11.85
CA THR A 190 18.67 -2.68 -11.64
C THR A 190 18.15 -3.56 -12.78
N SER A 191 18.14 -3.03 -14.01
CA SER A 191 17.59 -3.64 -15.25
C SER A 191 18.15 -5.03 -15.66
N GLY A 192 18.90 -5.73 -14.80
CA GLY A 192 19.38 -7.11 -15.01
C GLY A 192 19.14 -8.08 -13.84
N ARG A 193 18.55 -7.62 -12.72
CA ARG A 193 18.21 -8.47 -11.57
C ARG A 193 16.78 -8.97 -11.71
N HIS A 194 16.58 -10.28 -11.51
CA HIS A 194 15.27 -10.91 -11.71
C HIS A 194 14.39 -10.75 -10.46
N PHE A 195 13.61 -9.67 -10.40
CA PHE A 195 12.54 -9.47 -9.41
C PHE A 195 11.33 -8.80 -10.07
N GLU A 196 10.16 -8.94 -9.46
CA GLU A 196 8.92 -8.30 -9.90
C GLU A 196 8.62 -7.07 -9.02
N ALA A 197 7.99 -6.04 -9.57
CA ALA A 197 7.53 -4.86 -8.82
C ALA A 197 6.06 -4.55 -9.14
N TRP A 198 5.21 -4.54 -8.11
CA TRP A 198 3.77 -4.34 -8.24
C TRP A 198 3.36 -3.07 -7.48
N GLU A 199 2.39 -2.34 -8.03
CA GLU A 199 1.87 -1.11 -7.45
C GLU A 199 0.38 -1.22 -7.13
N LEU A 200 -0.05 -0.62 -6.02
CA LEU A 200 -1.44 -0.51 -5.62
C LEU A 200 -2.10 0.67 -6.34
N VAL A 201 -2.91 0.37 -7.36
CA VAL A 201 -3.44 1.36 -8.31
C VAL A 201 -4.68 2.07 -7.75
N SER A 202 -4.72 3.40 -7.88
CA SER A 202 -5.69 4.30 -7.27
C SER A 202 -7.11 4.38 -7.87
N PRO A 203 -7.51 3.82 -9.03
CA PRO A 203 -8.91 3.83 -9.45
C PRO A 203 -9.56 2.49 -9.07
N PHE A 204 -10.33 2.49 -7.98
CA PHE A 204 -11.08 1.32 -7.48
C PHE A 204 -10.23 0.03 -7.29
N SER A 205 -9.28 0.06 -6.34
CA SER A 205 -8.75 -1.12 -5.61
C SER A 205 -8.30 -2.33 -6.46
N LEU A 206 -7.30 -2.17 -7.33
CA LEU A 206 -6.62 -3.29 -8.00
C LEU A 206 -5.09 -3.12 -7.96
N LEU A 207 -4.37 -4.18 -7.60
CA LEU A 207 -2.93 -4.29 -7.80
C LEU A 207 -2.65 -4.65 -9.27
N ILE A 208 -1.68 -3.99 -9.90
CA ILE A 208 -1.26 -4.31 -11.26
C ILE A 208 0.26 -4.54 -11.28
N CYS A 209 0.68 -5.61 -11.95
CA CYS A 209 2.09 -5.90 -12.23
C CYS A 209 2.58 -5.00 -13.38
N LYS A 210 3.70 -4.31 -13.20
CA LYS A 210 4.44 -3.66 -14.29
C LYS A 210 5.69 -4.47 -14.62
N HIS A 211 5.84 -4.80 -15.90
CA HIS A 211 7.02 -5.47 -16.47
C HIS A 211 8.09 -4.46 -16.87
#